data_AF-A0A4R5M192-F1
#
_entry.id   AF-A0A4R5M192-F1
#
_cell.length_a   1.000
_cell.length_b   1.000
_cell.length_c   1.000
_cell.angle_alpha   90.00
_cell.angle_beta   90.00
_cell.angle_gamma   90.00
#
_symmetry.space_group_name_H-M   'P 1'
#
loop_
_entity.id
_entity.type
_entity.pdbx_description
1 polymer ?
#
loop_
_entity_poly.entity_id
_entity_poly.type
_entity_poly.pdbx_seq_one_letter_code
_entity_poly.pdbx_strand_id
1 'polypeptide(L)'
;MHAIEHEHDAIHESGAGAAPLDDCWNRIGTRGDGSCERLAQYVRCLNCPVFEAAAARMLDRPAQRAARAPEPEGGRAAQAGAARQEGSLVFRVGAEWLALGAQALRYVGEARAIHSLPHRRSPAVLGVVNVRGVLTLAASLAELLRIDVTADATAAAAARFATPGAGAAGAAGARAATPRLLVAEWGGETTAFPVDDVEGVAYFGKDDLLSAPATLAHAAGRHVRGVFAWRGRSVGVLDPDALFGALTRSLR
;
A
#
# COMPACT_ATOMS: atom_id res chain seq x y z
N MET A 1 -22.89 14.77 -66.03
CA MET A 1 -23.19 16.06 -65.40
C MET A 1 -24.36 15.82 -64.46
N HIS A 2 -24.21 16.19 -63.19
CA HIS A 2 -25.04 15.86 -62.02
C HIS A 2 -24.73 14.52 -61.36
N ALA A 3 -24.63 14.40 -60.04
CA ALA A 3 -24.26 15.29 -58.93
C ALA A 3 -24.24 14.31 -57.75
N ILE A 4 -23.15 14.30 -56.99
CA ILE A 4 -23.02 13.51 -55.78
C ILE A 4 -23.76 14.29 -54.69
N GLU A 5 -24.92 13.83 -54.26
CA GLU A 5 -25.58 14.35 -53.05
C GLU A 5 -25.00 13.61 -51.85
N HIS A 6 -24.17 14.36 -51.11
CA HIS A 6 -23.64 14.02 -49.81
C HIS A 6 -24.79 14.04 -48.79
N GLU A 7 -25.26 12.87 -48.38
CA GLU A 7 -26.09 12.74 -47.19
C GLU A 7 -25.16 12.70 -45.96
N HIS A 8 -25.05 13.86 -45.33
CA HIS A 8 -24.37 14.07 -44.05
C HIS A 8 -25.22 13.44 -42.95
N ASP A 9 -24.95 12.18 -42.61
CA ASP A 9 -25.58 11.57 -41.44
C ASP A 9 -24.84 12.04 -40.19
N ALA A 10 -25.47 13.00 -39.50
CA ALA A 10 -24.98 13.62 -38.29
C ALA A 10 -24.98 12.58 -37.16
N ILE A 11 -23.79 12.09 -36.81
CA ILE A 11 -23.57 11.31 -35.60
C ILE A 11 -23.81 12.28 -34.43
N HIS A 12 -24.98 12.20 -33.80
CA HIS A 12 -25.26 12.85 -32.53
C HIS A 12 -24.35 12.25 -31.45
N GLU A 13 -23.19 12.87 -31.21
CA GLU A 13 -22.38 12.68 -30.00
C GLU A 13 -23.17 13.21 -28.80
N SER A 14 -24.00 12.37 -28.22
CA SER A 14 -24.61 12.60 -26.92
C SER A 14 -23.56 12.37 -25.83
N GLY A 15 -22.77 13.40 -25.53
CA GLY A 15 -21.95 13.47 -24.33
C GLY A 15 -22.85 13.40 -23.08
N ALA A 16 -23.02 12.20 -22.53
CA ALA A 16 -23.72 11.99 -21.27
C ALA A 16 -22.90 12.57 -20.12
N GLY A 17 -23.08 13.87 -19.86
CA GLY A 17 -22.64 14.51 -18.63
C GLY A 17 -23.26 13.77 -17.44
N ALA A 18 -22.42 13.16 -16.60
CA ALA A 18 -22.87 12.50 -15.39
C ALA A 18 -23.57 13.54 -14.50
N ALA A 19 -24.89 13.44 -14.38
CA ALA A 19 -25.66 14.28 -13.47
C ALA A 19 -25.05 14.20 -12.05
N PRO A 20 -24.93 15.34 -11.33
CA PRO A 20 -24.34 15.36 -10.01
C PRO A 20 -25.11 14.41 -9.07
N LEU A 21 -24.38 13.59 -8.32
CA LEU A 21 -24.96 12.71 -7.32
C LEU A 21 -25.53 13.57 -6.19
N ASP A 22 -26.80 13.36 -5.83
CA ASP A 22 -27.39 14.02 -4.67
C ASP A 22 -26.81 13.41 -3.39
N ASP A 23 -25.91 14.15 -2.75
CA ASP A 23 -25.12 13.70 -1.60
C ASP A 23 -25.72 14.15 -0.26
N CYS A 24 -27.04 13.98 -0.11
CA CYS A 24 -27.78 14.47 1.06
C CYS A 24 -27.19 14.01 2.41
N TRP A 25 -26.46 12.87 2.44
CA TRP A 25 -25.78 12.38 3.65
C TRP A 25 -24.67 13.30 4.17
N ASN A 26 -24.04 14.10 3.31
CA ASN A 26 -23.02 15.10 3.65
C ASN A 26 -23.62 16.45 4.03
N ARG A 27 -24.77 16.81 3.46
CA ARG A 27 -25.43 18.12 3.65
C ARG A 27 -26.36 18.13 4.85
N ILE A 28 -27.31 17.19 4.88
CA ILE A 28 -28.39 17.14 5.87
C ILE A 28 -28.45 15.82 6.65
N GLY A 29 -27.68 14.81 6.26
CA GLY A 29 -27.68 13.49 6.88
C GLY A 29 -26.68 13.32 8.01
N THR A 30 -26.26 12.08 8.27
CA THR A 30 -25.37 11.74 9.41
C THR A 30 -23.99 12.39 9.38
N ARG A 31 -23.53 12.92 8.24
CA ARG A 31 -22.27 13.69 8.12
C ARG A 31 -22.52 15.20 7.95
N GLY A 32 -23.78 15.62 7.88
CA GLY A 32 -24.20 17.02 7.79
C GLY A 32 -24.80 17.51 9.10
N ASP A 33 -25.83 18.34 9.03
CA ASP A 33 -26.51 18.91 10.19
C ASP A 33 -27.54 17.98 10.86
N GLY A 34 -27.76 16.78 10.32
CA GLY A 34 -28.70 15.78 10.84
C GLY A 34 -30.18 16.14 10.64
N SER A 35 -30.51 17.17 9.86
CA SER A 35 -31.88 17.62 9.59
C SER A 35 -32.66 16.70 8.63
N CYS A 36 -32.03 15.67 8.08
CA CYS A 36 -32.66 14.71 7.18
C CYS A 36 -33.81 13.92 7.85
N GLU A 37 -35.03 14.18 7.40
CA GLU A 37 -36.27 13.53 7.88
C GLU A 37 -36.22 11.99 7.78
N ARG A 38 -35.49 11.46 6.80
CA ARG A 38 -35.33 10.01 6.59
C ARG A 38 -34.53 9.33 7.70
N LEU A 39 -33.79 10.07 8.53
CA LEU A 39 -33.07 9.50 9.68
C LEU A 39 -34.01 8.96 10.76
N ALA A 40 -35.23 9.51 10.86
CA ALA A 40 -36.24 8.99 11.78
C ALA A 40 -36.62 7.53 11.44
N GLN A 41 -36.58 7.17 10.16
CA GLN A 41 -36.94 5.84 9.68
C GLN A 41 -35.74 4.89 9.59
N TYR A 42 -34.59 5.36 9.10
CA TYR A 42 -33.46 4.49 8.77
C TYR A 42 -32.32 4.51 9.80
N VAL A 43 -32.39 5.40 10.80
CA VAL A 43 -31.41 5.61 11.89
C VAL A 43 -30.02 6.09 11.42
N ARG A 44 -29.53 5.62 10.27
CA ARG A 44 -28.26 6.01 9.65
C ARG A 44 -28.42 6.16 8.15
N CYS A 45 -27.73 7.15 7.56
CA CYS A 45 -27.77 7.37 6.11
C CYS A 45 -27.32 6.15 5.30
N LEU A 46 -26.40 5.34 5.82
CA LEU A 46 -25.92 4.13 5.15
C LEU A 46 -27.02 3.07 4.94
N ASN A 47 -28.13 3.15 5.69
CA ASN A 47 -29.28 2.27 5.56
C ASN A 47 -30.41 2.89 4.71
N CYS A 48 -30.22 4.11 4.20
CA CYS A 48 -31.26 4.83 3.46
C CYS A 48 -31.17 4.51 1.95
N PRO A 49 -32.31 4.28 1.26
CA PRO A 49 -32.33 3.97 -0.17
C PRO A 49 -31.61 5.00 -1.06
N VAL A 50 -31.55 6.27 -0.65
CA VAL A 50 -30.81 7.31 -1.39
C VAL A 50 -29.30 7.09 -1.36
N PHE A 51 -28.76 6.71 -0.20
CA PHE A 51 -27.35 6.39 -0.07
C PHE A 51 -27.01 5.11 -0.83
N GLU A 52 -27.88 4.11 -0.77
CA GLU A 52 -27.73 2.85 -1.51
C GLU A 52 -27.67 3.09 -3.02
N ALA A 53 -28.63 3.86 -3.56
CA ALA A 53 -28.65 4.21 -4.98
C ALA A 53 -27.41 5.03 -5.40
N ALA A 54 -26.96 5.96 -4.56
CA ALA A 54 -25.74 6.73 -4.83
C ALA A 54 -24.47 5.88 -4.78
N ALA A 55 -24.38 4.94 -3.84
CA ALA A 55 -23.26 4.00 -3.73
C ALA A 55 -23.21 3.04 -4.93
N ALA A 56 -24.36 2.49 -5.34
CA ALA A 56 -24.47 1.65 -6.54
C ALA A 56 -23.98 2.41 -7.79
N ARG A 57 -24.42 3.65 -8.00
CA ARG A 57 -23.97 4.48 -9.13
C ARG A 57 -22.48 4.81 -9.09
N MET A 58 -21.87 4.92 -7.90
CA MET A 58 -20.42 5.10 -7.77
C MET A 58 -19.65 3.83 -8.12
N LEU A 59 -20.18 2.65 -7.79
CA LEU A 59 -19.58 1.35 -8.10
C LEU A 59 -19.74 0.98 -9.58
N ASP A 60 -20.91 1.27 -10.17
CA ASP A 60 -21.22 1.03 -11.57
C ASP A 60 -20.58 2.06 -12.51
N ARG A 61 -19.92 3.09 -11.97
CA ARG A 61 -19.10 3.97 -12.80
C ARG A 61 -18.05 3.10 -13.47
N PRO A 62 -18.03 2.98 -14.80
CA PRO A 62 -16.98 2.23 -15.48
C PRO A 62 -15.67 2.80 -14.98
N ALA A 63 -14.83 1.93 -14.40
CA ALA A 63 -13.52 2.33 -13.96
C ALA A 63 -12.92 3.09 -15.13
N GLN A 64 -12.64 4.38 -14.93
CA GLN A 64 -11.79 5.10 -15.85
C GLN A 64 -10.46 4.38 -15.74
N ARG A 65 -10.29 3.30 -16.52
CA ARG A 65 -9.03 2.99 -17.14
C ARG A 65 -8.69 4.31 -17.77
N ALA A 66 -7.81 5.06 -17.11
CA ALA A 66 -6.98 6.01 -17.81
C ALA A 66 -6.58 5.25 -19.06
N ALA A 67 -7.14 5.67 -20.20
CA ALA A 67 -6.67 5.17 -21.47
C ALA A 67 -5.17 5.36 -21.34
N ARG A 68 -4.43 4.24 -21.33
CA ARG A 68 -3.01 4.31 -21.59
C ARG A 68 -2.97 5.04 -22.91
N ALA A 69 -2.64 6.33 -22.87
CA ALA A 69 -2.17 6.98 -24.07
C ALA A 69 -1.09 6.03 -24.60
N PRO A 70 -1.10 5.68 -25.89
CA PRO A 70 0.08 5.06 -26.46
C PRO A 70 1.24 5.98 -26.09
N GLU A 71 2.15 5.45 -25.27
CA GLU A 71 3.40 6.14 -24.97
C GLU A 71 3.98 6.55 -26.33
N PRO A 72 4.43 7.80 -26.50
CA PRO A 72 5.11 8.16 -27.74
C PRO A 72 6.29 7.18 -27.90
N GLU A 73 6.24 6.39 -28.98
CA GLU A 73 7.38 5.64 -29.48
C GLU A 73 8.44 6.67 -29.89
N GLY A 74 9.23 7.10 -28.91
CA GLY A 74 10.14 8.22 -29.08
C GLY A 74 11.16 8.25 -27.96
N GLY A 75 12.26 7.52 -28.16
CA GLY A 75 13.48 7.73 -27.37
C GLY A 75 14.07 6.51 -26.67
N ARG A 76 13.90 5.27 -27.17
CA ARG A 76 14.92 4.24 -26.92
C ARG A 76 16.13 4.51 -27.81
N ALA A 77 16.85 5.59 -27.49
CA ALA A 77 18.23 5.69 -27.89
C ALA A 77 18.96 4.52 -27.22
N ALA A 78 19.53 3.65 -28.05
CA ALA A 78 20.33 2.52 -27.61
C ALA A 78 21.39 2.97 -26.59
N GLN A 79 21.24 2.53 -25.34
CA GLN A 79 22.38 2.34 -24.45
C GLN A 79 22.65 0.84 -24.39
N ALA A 80 23.25 0.34 -25.47
CA ALA A 80 24.02 -0.89 -25.41
C ALA A 80 25.18 -0.63 -24.43
N GLY A 81 25.11 -1.22 -23.24
CA GLY A 81 26.23 -1.25 -22.28
C GLY A 81 25.92 -0.78 -20.84
N ALA A 82 24.78 -0.16 -20.55
CA ALA A 82 24.43 0.19 -19.17
C ALA A 82 23.64 -0.95 -18.52
N ALA A 83 24.20 -1.54 -17.44
CA ALA A 83 23.51 -2.55 -16.64
C ALA A 83 22.12 -2.04 -16.22
N ARG A 84 21.09 -2.87 -16.39
CA ARG A 84 19.70 -2.51 -16.04
C ARG A 84 19.62 -2.26 -14.54
N GLN A 85 19.36 -1.02 -14.15
CA GLN A 85 19.19 -0.65 -12.74
C GLN A 85 17.78 -1.01 -12.26
N GLU A 86 17.69 -1.75 -11.16
CA GLU A 86 16.45 -2.11 -10.48
C GLU A 86 16.12 -1.03 -9.43
N GLY A 87 14.93 -0.44 -9.53
CA GLY A 87 14.43 0.52 -8.53
C GLY A 87 13.86 -0.21 -7.31
N SER A 88 14.33 0.13 -6.11
CA SER A 88 13.86 -0.44 -4.84
C SER A 88 13.58 0.65 -3.82
N LEU A 89 12.47 0.52 -3.08
CA LEU A 89 12.15 1.43 -1.99
C LEU A 89 12.94 1.03 -0.74
N VAL A 90 13.68 1.97 -0.17
CA VAL A 90 14.47 1.81 1.05
C VAL A 90 13.68 2.29 2.27
N PHE A 91 13.65 1.45 3.30
CA PHE A 91 12.93 1.67 4.54
C PHE A 91 13.66 1.04 5.72
N ARG A 92 13.22 1.36 6.94
CA ARG A 92 13.83 0.85 8.18
C ARG A 92 12.86 0.02 9.00
N VAL A 93 13.36 -1.06 9.58
CA VAL A 93 12.68 -1.87 10.59
C VAL A 93 13.65 -2.12 11.74
N GLY A 94 13.37 -1.55 12.91
CA GLY A 94 14.29 -1.54 14.05
C GLY A 94 15.60 -0.82 13.72
N ALA A 95 16.72 -1.53 13.86
CA ALA A 95 18.05 -1.05 13.48
C ALA A 95 18.40 -1.32 12.00
N GLU A 96 17.61 -2.14 11.32
CA GLU A 96 17.96 -2.66 9.99
C GLU A 96 17.40 -1.80 8.87
N TRP A 97 18.25 -1.47 7.90
CA TRP A 97 17.87 -0.83 6.65
C TRP A 97 17.65 -1.89 5.57
N LEU A 98 16.46 -1.86 4.98
CA LEU A 98 16.01 -2.84 4.02
C LEU A 98 15.49 -2.16 2.76
N ALA A 99 15.49 -2.89 1.66
CA ALA A 99 14.90 -2.45 0.41
C ALA A 99 13.97 -3.52 -0.17
N LEU A 100 12.84 -3.09 -0.72
CA LEU A 100 11.95 -3.95 -1.49
C LEU A 100 11.84 -3.42 -2.91
N GLY A 101 11.96 -4.31 -3.90
CA GLY A 101 11.87 -3.96 -5.30
C GLY A 101 10.52 -3.29 -5.63
N ALA A 102 10.56 -2.23 -6.43
CA ALA A 102 9.38 -1.44 -6.78
C ALA A 102 8.26 -2.27 -7.44
N GLN A 103 8.60 -3.40 -8.06
CA GLN A 103 7.64 -4.34 -8.66
C GLN A 103 6.67 -4.96 -7.64
N ALA A 104 7.08 -5.12 -6.38
CA ALA A 104 6.24 -5.65 -5.32
C ALA A 104 5.49 -4.53 -4.59
N LEU A 105 5.88 -3.25 -4.76
CA LEU A 105 5.31 -2.13 -4.04
C LEU A 105 4.05 -1.60 -4.73
N ARG A 106 2.95 -1.46 -3.98
CA ARG A 106 1.71 -0.83 -4.48
C ARG A 106 1.58 0.62 -4.02
N TYR A 107 1.80 0.88 -2.73
CA TYR A 107 1.83 2.24 -2.22
C TYR A 107 2.50 2.31 -0.84
N VAL A 108 2.93 3.52 -0.45
CA VAL A 108 3.39 3.83 0.91
C VAL A 108 2.36 4.76 1.55
N GLY A 109 1.81 4.35 2.68
CA GLY A 109 0.81 5.12 3.43
C GLY A 109 1.34 5.65 4.75
N GLU A 110 0.56 6.57 5.32
CA GLU A 110 0.68 6.94 6.72
C GLU A 110 0.35 5.78 7.65
N ALA A 111 0.79 5.87 8.90
CA ALA A 111 0.41 4.92 9.93
C ALA A 111 -1.11 4.90 10.11
N ARG A 112 -1.68 3.69 10.23
CA ARG A 112 -3.11 3.46 10.47
C ARG A 112 -3.30 2.40 11.54
N ALA A 113 -4.44 2.45 12.21
CA ALA A 113 -4.77 1.47 13.23
C ALA A 113 -4.82 0.05 12.65
N ILE A 114 -4.09 -0.88 13.26
CA ILE A 114 -4.10 -2.31 12.96
C ILE A 114 -4.96 -2.99 14.02
N HIS A 115 -5.96 -3.72 13.55
CA HIS A 115 -6.87 -4.47 14.40
C HIS A 115 -6.41 -5.91 14.47
N SER A 116 -6.02 -6.37 15.66
CA SER A 116 -5.61 -7.75 15.88
C SER A 116 -6.74 -8.71 15.51
N LEU A 117 -6.37 -9.82 14.89
CA LEU A 117 -7.30 -10.92 14.66
C LEU A 117 -7.41 -11.80 15.93
N PRO A 118 -8.61 -12.33 16.23
CA PRO A 118 -8.75 -13.35 17.27
C PRO A 118 -8.01 -14.63 16.84
N HIS A 119 -7.51 -15.41 17.80
CA HIS A 119 -6.80 -16.68 17.55
C HIS A 119 -5.54 -16.56 16.67
N ARG A 120 -4.73 -15.52 16.91
CA ARG A 120 -3.47 -15.30 16.24
C ARG A 120 -2.53 -16.51 16.37
N ARG A 121 -2.23 -17.18 15.25
CA ARG A 121 -1.36 -18.37 15.21
C ARG A 121 0.13 -18.06 15.17
N SER A 122 0.51 -16.87 14.70
CA SER A 122 1.90 -16.47 14.52
C SER A 122 2.15 -15.01 14.92
N PRO A 123 3.28 -14.71 15.60
CA PRO A 123 3.69 -13.35 15.91
C PRO A 123 4.05 -12.52 14.66
N ALA A 124 4.16 -13.13 13.49
CA ALA A 124 4.30 -12.42 12.23
C ALA A 124 3.01 -11.73 11.76
N VAL A 125 1.83 -12.23 12.14
CA VAL A 125 0.54 -11.72 11.62
C VAL A 125 -0.03 -10.70 12.60
N LEU A 126 0.12 -9.40 12.37
CA LEU A 126 -0.32 -8.37 13.32
C LEU A 126 -1.84 -8.24 13.38
N GLY A 127 -2.53 -8.50 12.26
CA GLY A 127 -3.98 -8.42 12.17
C GLY A 127 -4.42 -7.90 10.81
N VAL A 128 -5.40 -6.99 10.79
CA VAL A 128 -5.92 -6.35 9.58
C VAL A 128 -5.91 -4.82 9.71
N VAL A 129 -5.70 -4.14 8.59
CA VAL A 129 -5.68 -2.68 8.49
C VAL A 129 -6.49 -2.22 7.28
N ASN A 130 -7.20 -1.09 7.41
CA ASN A 130 -7.92 -0.51 6.28
C ASN A 130 -6.94 0.24 5.36
N VAL A 131 -6.91 -0.22 4.12
CA VAL A 131 -6.08 0.27 3.04
C VAL A 131 -7.00 0.76 1.93
N ARG A 132 -7.20 2.08 1.85
CA ARG A 132 -8.03 2.73 0.81
C ARG A 132 -9.43 2.10 0.68
N GLY A 133 -10.06 1.70 1.79
CA GLY A 133 -11.39 1.08 1.82
C GLY A 133 -11.41 -0.44 1.80
N VAL A 134 -10.26 -1.10 1.64
CA VAL A 134 -10.13 -2.57 1.63
C VAL A 134 -9.46 -3.03 2.93
N LEU A 135 -9.98 -4.09 3.54
CA LEU A 135 -9.30 -4.72 4.68
C LEU A 135 -8.12 -5.55 4.16
N THR A 136 -6.92 -5.20 4.59
CA THR A 136 -5.67 -5.83 4.15
C THR A 136 -4.96 -6.46 5.35
N LEU A 137 -4.36 -7.63 5.14
CA LEU A 137 -3.53 -8.28 6.15
C LEU A 137 -2.36 -7.38 6.55
N ALA A 138 -2.16 -7.18 7.85
CA ALA A 138 -1.00 -6.50 8.40
C ALA A 138 -0.02 -7.52 8.97
N ALA A 139 1.24 -7.48 8.55
CA ALA A 139 2.28 -8.39 8.99
C ALA A 139 3.55 -7.67 9.47
N SER A 140 4.22 -8.23 10.46
CA SER A 140 5.45 -7.71 11.03
C SER A 140 6.65 -8.22 10.25
N LEU A 141 7.40 -7.31 9.61
CA LEU A 141 8.67 -7.65 8.98
C LEU A 141 9.72 -8.10 10.00
N ALA A 142 9.76 -7.49 11.18
CA ALA A 142 10.70 -7.89 12.23
C ALA A 142 10.55 -9.37 12.60
N GLU A 143 9.32 -9.85 12.71
CA GLU A 143 9.00 -11.23 13.09
C GLU A 143 9.21 -12.21 11.93
N LEU A 144 8.86 -11.82 10.70
CA LEU A 144 9.09 -12.62 9.49
C LEU A 144 10.58 -12.81 9.17
N LEU A 145 11.34 -11.74 9.37
CA LEU A 145 12.76 -11.65 9.07
C LEU A 145 13.64 -12.00 10.27
N ARG A 146 13.06 -12.27 11.45
CA ARG A 146 13.80 -12.53 12.71
C ARG A 146 14.86 -11.47 12.98
N ILE A 147 14.50 -10.21 12.75
CA ILE A 147 15.32 -9.07 13.14
C ILE A 147 15.23 -8.98 14.66
N ASP A 148 16.39 -8.93 15.32
CA ASP A 148 16.51 -8.76 16.77
C ASP A 148 15.99 -7.38 17.18
N VAL A 149 14.68 -7.27 17.21
CA VAL A 149 13.95 -6.18 17.83
C VAL A 149 13.55 -6.75 19.19
N THR A 150 13.97 -6.10 20.28
CA THR A 150 13.52 -6.52 21.62
C THR A 150 11.99 -6.60 21.61
N ALA A 151 11.40 -7.58 22.33
CA ALA A 151 9.94 -7.75 22.35
C ALA A 151 9.21 -6.45 22.76
N ASP A 152 9.86 -5.62 23.59
CA ASP A 152 9.38 -4.28 23.95
C ASP A 152 9.35 -3.32 22.77
N ALA A 153 10.32 -3.40 21.86
CA ALA A 153 10.38 -2.57 20.66
C ALA A 153 9.41 -3.02 19.57
N THR A 154 9.10 -4.32 19.44
CA THR A 154 8.02 -4.79 18.55
C THR A 154 6.64 -4.40 19.08
N ALA A 155 6.42 -4.50 20.40
CA ALA A 155 5.22 -4.02 21.06
C ALA A 155 5.07 -2.49 20.92
N ALA A 156 6.16 -1.72 21.12
CA ALA A 156 6.16 -0.28 20.93
C ALA A 156 5.94 0.12 19.46
N ALA A 157 6.49 -0.62 18.50
CA ALA A 157 6.22 -0.41 17.09
C ALA A 157 4.74 -0.67 16.77
N ALA A 158 4.16 -1.78 17.25
CA ALA A 158 2.74 -2.08 17.09
C ALA A 158 1.84 -1.03 17.76
N ALA A 159 2.23 -0.50 18.92
CA ALA A 159 1.49 0.55 19.63
C ALA A 159 1.36 1.85 18.82
N ARG A 160 2.34 2.19 17.95
CA ARG A 160 2.25 3.33 17.03
C ARG A 160 1.17 3.17 15.96
N PHE A 161 0.74 1.93 15.74
CA PHE A 161 -0.35 1.56 14.84
C PHE A 161 -1.55 1.02 15.63
N ALA A 162 -1.67 1.27 16.93
CA ALA A 162 -2.84 0.91 17.72
C ALA A 162 -3.90 2.02 17.68
N THR A 163 -5.15 1.65 17.93
CA THR A 163 -6.24 2.63 18.12
C THR A 163 -5.97 3.46 19.38
N PRO A 164 -6.09 4.81 19.34
CA PRO A 164 -5.99 5.64 20.53
C PRO A 164 -7.04 5.17 21.57
N GLY A 165 -6.58 4.70 22.74
CA GLY A 165 -7.45 4.20 23.82
C GLY A 165 -7.05 2.85 24.43
N ALA A 166 -6.20 2.05 23.76
CA ALA A 166 -5.52 0.92 24.37
C ALA A 166 -4.18 1.42 24.95
N GLY A 167 -4.09 1.50 26.29
CA GLY A 167 -3.06 2.26 27.02
C GLY A 167 -1.62 2.03 26.56
N ALA A 168 -0.88 3.12 26.37
CA ALA A 168 0.55 3.12 26.14
C ALA A 168 1.23 4.04 27.17
N ALA A 169 1.95 3.43 28.12
CA ALA A 169 2.98 4.12 28.90
C ALA A 169 4.29 4.12 28.08
N GLY A 170 4.96 5.27 28.09
CA GLY A 170 5.90 5.68 27.05
C GLY A 170 7.20 4.89 26.94
N ALA A 171 7.78 4.96 25.75
CA ALA A 171 9.18 4.64 25.50
C ALA A 171 9.87 5.88 24.90
N ALA A 172 10.66 6.55 25.73
CA ALA A 172 11.53 7.66 25.34
C ALA A 172 12.83 7.10 24.71
N GLY A 173 13.31 7.74 23.64
CA GLY A 173 14.75 7.67 23.28
C GLY A 173 15.16 7.20 21.88
N ALA A 174 14.24 6.93 20.95
CA ALA A 174 14.62 6.66 19.55
C ALA A 174 14.35 7.89 18.68
N ARG A 175 15.36 8.32 17.88
CA ARG A 175 15.25 9.37 16.85
C ARG A 175 13.88 9.26 16.16
N ALA A 176 13.10 10.35 16.18
CA ALA A 176 11.67 10.35 15.87
C ALA A 176 11.37 9.54 14.60
N ALA A 177 10.97 8.28 14.79
CA ALA A 177 10.57 7.42 13.69
C ALA A 177 9.27 8.00 13.13
N THR A 178 9.18 8.14 11.81
CA THR A 178 7.94 8.53 11.14
C THR A 178 7.29 7.26 10.60
N PRO A 179 6.48 6.55 11.41
CA PRO A 179 5.95 5.26 11.03
C PRO A 179 5.17 5.34 9.71
N ARG A 180 5.38 4.34 8.86
CA ARG A 180 4.71 4.20 7.56
C ARG A 180 4.11 2.81 7.41
N LEU A 181 3.08 2.73 6.59
CA LEU A 181 2.49 1.47 6.16
C LEU A 181 2.93 1.19 4.73
N LEU A 182 3.86 0.26 4.56
CA LEU A 182 4.30 -0.23 3.25
C LEU A 182 3.27 -1.24 2.75
N VAL A 183 2.63 -1.00 1.61
CA VAL A 183 1.71 -2.00 1.02
C VAL A 183 2.32 -2.58 -0.22
N ALA A 184 2.47 -3.90 -0.18
CA ALA A 184 3.05 -4.68 -1.24
C ALA A 184 2.07 -5.73 -1.73
N GLU A 185 2.20 -6.11 -3.00
CA GLU A 185 1.43 -7.18 -3.63
C GLU A 185 2.38 -8.14 -4.32
N TRP A 186 2.19 -9.42 -4.05
CA TRP A 186 2.96 -10.50 -4.67
C TRP A 186 2.10 -11.74 -4.81
N GLY A 187 2.16 -12.41 -5.96
CA GLY A 187 1.31 -13.58 -6.22
C GLY A 187 -0.20 -13.29 -6.17
N GLY A 188 -0.63 -12.04 -6.35
CA GLY A 188 -2.03 -11.61 -6.24
C GLY A 188 -2.51 -11.33 -4.80
N GLU A 189 -1.66 -11.53 -3.80
CA GLU A 189 -1.99 -11.23 -2.40
C GLU A 189 -1.43 -9.86 -2.01
N THR A 190 -2.29 -9.01 -1.44
CA THR A 190 -1.88 -7.69 -0.92
C THR A 190 -1.63 -7.79 0.58
N THR A 191 -0.46 -7.33 1.02
CA THR A 191 -0.06 -7.30 2.43
C THR A 191 0.49 -5.93 2.82
N ALA A 192 0.12 -5.48 4.01
CA ALA A 192 0.62 -4.26 4.62
C ALA A 192 1.69 -4.57 5.67
N PHE A 193 2.82 -3.89 5.58
CA PHE A 193 3.96 -4.03 6.48
C PHE A 193 4.20 -2.69 7.19
N PRO A 194 4.02 -2.62 8.52
CA PRO A 194 4.42 -1.47 9.30
C PRO A 194 5.94 -1.35 9.30
N VAL A 195 6.46 -0.15 9.03
CA VAL A 195 7.89 0.16 9.02
C VAL A 195 8.14 1.43 9.84
N ASP A 196 9.36 1.56 10.39
CA ASP A 196 9.74 2.70 11.22
C ASP A 196 9.94 3.98 10.41
N ASP A 197 10.48 3.85 9.20
CA ASP A 197 10.79 4.97 8.33
C ASP A 197 10.88 4.54 6.86
N VAL A 198 10.66 5.48 5.93
CA VAL A 198 10.82 5.30 4.49
C VAL A 198 11.68 6.44 3.97
N GLU A 199 12.85 6.12 3.42
CA GLU A 199 13.84 7.14 3.06
C GLU A 199 13.78 7.52 1.57
N GLY A 200 13.42 6.59 0.67
CA GLY A 200 13.27 6.89 -0.76
C GLY A 200 13.51 5.69 -1.66
N VAL A 201 13.65 5.94 -2.97
CA VAL A 201 13.93 4.91 -3.98
C VAL A 201 15.41 4.94 -4.32
N ALA A 202 16.06 3.78 -4.26
CA ALA A 202 17.42 3.55 -4.73
C ALA A 202 17.39 2.77 -6.05
N TYR A 203 18.34 3.07 -6.93
CA TYR A 203 18.55 2.37 -8.19
C TYR A 203 19.93 1.72 -8.16
N PHE A 204 20.00 0.42 -8.44
CA PHE A 204 21.25 -0.34 -8.44
C PHE A 204 21.18 -1.45 -9.48
N GLY A 205 22.32 -1.80 -10.08
CA GLY A 205 22.46 -2.96 -10.95
C GLY A 205 22.75 -4.24 -10.16
N LYS A 206 22.77 -5.38 -10.84
CA LYS A 206 23.14 -6.66 -10.21
C LYS A 206 24.57 -6.64 -9.64
N ASP A 207 25.47 -5.92 -10.30
CA ASP A 207 26.88 -5.83 -9.93
C ASP A 207 27.12 -4.97 -8.67
N ASP A 208 26.13 -4.17 -8.26
CA ASP A 208 26.17 -3.36 -7.04
C ASP A 208 25.76 -4.17 -5.80
N LEU A 209 25.19 -5.38 -5.99
CA LEU A 209 24.78 -6.25 -4.90
C LEU A 209 25.98 -7.07 -4.42
N LEU A 210 26.38 -6.80 -3.18
CA LEU A 210 27.33 -7.61 -2.46
C LEU A 210 26.59 -8.73 -1.71
N SER A 211 27.31 -9.82 -1.44
CA SER A 211 26.82 -10.85 -0.52
C SER A 211 26.49 -10.23 0.84
N ALA A 212 25.37 -10.65 1.45
CA ALA A 212 24.96 -10.11 2.74
C ALA A 212 26.08 -10.31 3.80
N PRO A 213 26.48 -9.26 4.55
CA PRO A 213 27.43 -9.37 5.65
C PRO A 213 26.91 -10.36 6.68
N ALA A 214 27.81 -11.04 7.39
CA ALA A 214 27.46 -12.12 8.32
C ALA A 214 26.35 -11.73 9.31
N THR A 215 26.33 -10.48 9.81
CA THR A 215 25.30 -9.97 10.73
C THR A 215 23.90 -9.94 10.12
N LEU A 216 23.77 -9.49 8.87
CA LEU A 216 22.51 -9.40 8.15
C LEU A 216 22.08 -10.77 7.56
N ALA A 217 23.07 -11.60 7.21
CA ALA A 217 22.87 -13.00 6.83
C ALA A 217 22.36 -13.86 8.00
N HIS A 218 22.80 -13.58 9.24
CA HIS A 218 22.31 -14.27 10.44
C HIS A 218 20.88 -13.89 10.81
N ALA A 219 20.50 -12.62 10.69
CA ALA A 219 19.13 -12.18 10.98
C ALA A 219 18.15 -12.57 9.84
N ALA A 220 18.40 -12.10 8.62
CA ALA A 220 17.45 -12.16 7.51
C ALA A 220 17.94 -12.96 6.29
N GLY A 221 19.03 -13.74 6.40
CA GLY A 221 19.81 -14.21 5.23
C GLY A 221 19.08 -15.02 4.16
N ARG A 222 18.00 -15.75 4.49
CA ARG A 222 17.19 -16.45 3.46
C ARG A 222 16.25 -15.52 2.68
N HIS A 223 16.03 -14.32 3.21
CA HIS A 223 15.07 -13.33 2.73
C HIS A 223 15.76 -12.15 2.06
N VAL A 224 17.08 -12.07 2.12
CA VAL A 224 17.88 -11.00 1.56
C VAL A 224 18.70 -11.58 0.42
N ARG A 225 18.44 -11.10 -0.80
CA ARG A 225 19.15 -11.52 -2.01
C ARG A 225 20.54 -10.88 -2.16
N GLY A 226 20.81 -9.81 -1.43
CA GLY A 226 22.11 -9.14 -1.38
C GLY A 226 22.03 -7.83 -0.59
N VAL A 227 23.16 -7.18 -0.39
CA VAL A 227 23.22 -5.83 0.19
C VAL A 227 23.82 -4.85 -0.80
N PHE A 228 23.48 -3.57 -0.67
CA PHE A 228 24.17 -2.51 -1.39
C PHE A 228 24.44 -1.34 -0.43
N ALA A 229 25.43 -0.53 -0.78
CA ALA A 229 25.73 0.69 -0.04
C ALA A 229 24.84 1.84 -0.55
N TRP A 230 24.11 2.47 0.36
CA TRP A 230 23.28 3.63 0.05
C TRP A 230 23.42 4.70 1.13
N ARG A 231 23.82 5.91 0.71
CA ARG A 231 24.03 7.07 1.61
C ARG A 231 24.90 6.73 2.83
N GLY A 232 25.95 5.93 2.62
CA GLY A 232 26.89 5.52 3.66
C GLY A 232 26.37 4.43 4.60
N ARG A 233 25.28 3.74 4.26
CA ARG A 233 24.69 2.64 5.04
C ARG A 233 24.61 1.37 4.21
N SER A 234 24.66 0.22 4.88
CA SER A 234 24.37 -1.08 4.27
C SER A 234 22.86 -1.30 4.24
N VAL A 235 22.30 -1.63 3.08
CA VAL A 235 20.86 -1.86 2.88
C VAL A 235 20.65 -3.26 2.33
N GLY A 236 19.87 -4.08 3.04
CA GLY A 236 19.50 -5.44 2.62
C GLY A 236 18.35 -5.46 1.63
N VAL A 237 18.57 -6.00 0.43
CA VAL A 237 17.53 -6.14 -0.59
C VAL A 237 16.74 -7.41 -0.34
N LEU A 238 15.45 -7.25 -0.03
CA LEU A 238 14.55 -8.36 0.21
C LEU A 238 14.25 -9.10 -1.09
N ASP A 239 14.26 -10.43 -0.99
CA ASP A 239 13.73 -11.34 -1.99
C ASP A 239 12.21 -11.46 -1.77
N PRO A 240 11.38 -11.00 -2.73
CA PRO A 240 9.93 -11.08 -2.59
C PRO A 240 9.43 -12.51 -2.41
N ASP A 241 9.94 -13.47 -3.17
CA ASP A 241 9.48 -14.86 -3.10
C ASP A 241 9.75 -15.48 -1.72
N ALA A 242 10.93 -15.21 -1.16
CA ALA A 242 11.28 -15.67 0.18
C ALA A 242 10.43 -15.01 1.28
N LEU A 243 10.23 -13.68 1.17
CA LEU A 243 9.43 -12.89 2.10
C LEU A 243 7.97 -13.36 2.15
N PHE A 244 7.31 -13.37 0.99
CA PHE A 244 5.91 -13.76 0.88
C PHE A 244 5.73 -15.25 1.15
N GLY A 245 6.69 -16.11 0.78
CA GLY A 245 6.69 -17.51 1.16
C GLY A 245 6.71 -17.74 2.68
N ALA A 246 7.43 -16.92 3.45
CA ALA A 246 7.39 -17.00 4.92
C ALA A 246 6.11 -16.44 5.53
N LEU A 247 5.52 -15.42 4.90
CA LEU A 247 4.20 -14.93 5.30
C LEU A 247 3.15 -16.03 5.13
N THR A 248 3.09 -16.69 3.97
CA THR A 248 2.15 -17.80 3.74
C THR A 248 2.33 -18.94 4.74
N ARG A 249 3.58 -19.28 5.09
CA ARG A 249 3.85 -20.28 6.15
C ARG A 249 3.36 -19.84 7.53
N SER A 250 3.38 -18.55 7.83
CA SER A 250 2.92 -17.99 9.11
C SER A 250 1.39 -17.95 9.23
N LEU A 251 0.67 -18.10 8.12
CA LEU A 251 -0.80 -18.11 8.07
C LEU A 251 -1.40 -19.52 8.22
N ARG A 252 -0.60 -20.58 8.11
CA ARG A 252 -1.03 -21.97 8.32
C ARG A 252 -1.08 -22.27 9.82
#